data_AF-A0A2L0VKS3-F1
#
_entry.id   AF-A0A2L0VKS3-F1
#
_cell.length_a   1.000
_cell.length_b   1.000
_cell.length_c   1.000
_cell.angle_alpha   90.00
_cell.angle_beta   90.00
_cell.angle_gamma   90.00
#
_symmetry.space_group_name_H-M   'P 1'
#
loop_
_entity.id
_entity.type
_entity.pdbx_description
1 polymer ?
#
loop_
_entity_poly.entity_id
_entity_poly.type
_entity_poly.pdbx_seq_one_letter_code
_entity_poly.pdbx_strand_id
1 'polypeptide(L)' 'MVVCVCNAIRERELRDVARSGELRSAKAAYAQLGRKPKCGQCLSFARNIISDAAATA' A
#
# COMPACT_ATOMS: atom_id res chain seq x y z
N MET A 1 -1.89 -2.87 11.07
CA MET A 1 -0.78 -3.84 11.32
C MET A 1 0.49 -3.50 10.51
N VAL A 2 1.61 -4.23 10.67
CA VAL A 2 2.74 -4.17 9.71
C VAL A 2 2.40 -5.01 8.48
N VAL A 3 2.48 -4.41 7.30
CA VAL A 3 2.13 -5.06 6.01
C VAL A 3 3.38 -5.47 5.24
N CYS A 4 4.41 -4.63 5.23
CA CYS A 4 5.68 -4.92 4.57
C CYS A 4 6.81 -4.90 5.59
N VAL A 5 7.36 -6.07 5.95
CA VAL A 5 8.52 -6.15 6.84
C VAL A 5 9.76 -5.55 6.17
N CYS A 6 9.98 -5.86 4.88
CA CYS A 6 11.15 -5.39 4.12
C CYS A 6 11.32 -3.86 4.06
N ASN A 7 10.21 -3.12 4.08
CA ASN A 7 10.17 -1.66 3.96
C ASN A 7 9.59 -0.98 5.21
N ALA A 8 9.29 -1.74 6.27
CA ALA A 8 8.64 -1.27 7.48
C ALA A 8 7.32 -0.48 7.25
N ILE A 9 6.52 -0.90 6.26
CA ILE A 9 5.26 -0.23 5.92
C ILE A 9 4.12 -0.79 6.76
N ARG A 10 3.37 0.10 7.39
CA ARG A 10 2.16 -0.20 8.15
C ARG A 10 0.92 -0.02 7.29
N GLU A 11 -0.14 -0.74 7.64
CA GLU A 11 -1.45 -0.66 6.99
C GLU A 11 -2.01 0.77 6.94
N ARG A 12 -1.85 1.54 8.02
CA ARG A 12 -2.31 2.93 8.07
C ARG A 12 -1.70 3.77 6.94
N GLU A 13 -0.42 3.56 6.64
CA GLU A 13 0.27 4.29 5.57
C GLU A 13 -0.31 3.92 4.21
N LEU A 14 -0.64 2.64 3.99
CA LEU A 14 -1.31 2.22 2.75
C LEU A 14 -2.72 2.81 2.62
N ARG A 15 -3.48 2.87 3.72
CA ARG A 15 -4.82 3.48 3.74
C ARG A 15 -4.76 5.00 3.52
N ASP A 16 -3.76 5.68 4.09
CA ASP A 16 -3.55 7.12 3.90
C ASP A 16 -3.27 7.44 2.43
N VAL A 17 -2.35 6.70 1.81
CA VAL A 17 -1.98 6.87 0.40
C VAL A 17 -3.17 6.53 -0.52
N ALA A 18 -3.99 5.54 -0.16
CA ALA A 18 -5.19 5.17 -0.92
C ALA A 18 -6.25 6.26 -0.92
N ARG A 19 -6.38 7.04 0.16
CA ARG A 19 -7.30 8.17 0.23
C ARG A 19 -6.78 9.43 -0.47
N SER A 20 -5.46 9.61 -0.54
CA SER A 20 -4.86 10.82 -1.11
C SER A 20 -4.83 10.88 -2.64
N GLY A 21 -5.24 9.81 -3.35
CA GLY A 21 -5.36 9.84 -4.80
C GLY A 21 -5.67 8.49 -5.43
N GLU A 22 -5.89 8.48 -6.74
CA GLU A 22 -6.16 7.24 -7.48
C GLU A 22 -4.90 6.37 -7.60
N LEU A 23 -4.86 5.31 -6.79
CA LEU A 23 -3.82 4.29 -6.88
C LEU A 23 -4.22 3.17 -7.85
N ARG A 24 -3.49 3.07 -8.96
CA ARG A 24 -3.70 1.98 -9.94
C ARG A 24 -3.10 0.63 -9.50
N SER A 25 -2.23 0.61 -8.48
CA SER A 25 -1.61 -0.63 -7.97
C SER A 25 -0.92 -0.46 -6.61
N ALA A 26 -0.64 -1.58 -5.93
CA ALA A 26 0.22 -1.59 -4.74
C ALA A 26 1.63 -1.05 -5.00
N LYS A 27 2.20 -1.27 -6.20
CA LYS A 27 3.52 -0.72 -6.56
C LYS A 27 3.50 0.81 -6.61
N ALA A 28 2.42 1.41 -7.10
CA ALA A 28 2.24 2.86 -7.09
C ALA A 28 2.18 3.40 -5.66
N ALA A 29 1.49 2.71 -4.75
CA ALA A 29 1.45 3.08 -3.34
C ALA A 29 2.85 3.08 -2.70
N TYR A 30 3.66 2.06 -2.99
CA TYR A 30 5.02 1.97 -2.47
C TYR A 30 5.88 3.12 -3.00
N ALA A 31 5.73 3.46 -4.28
CA ALA A 31 6.44 4.58 -4.89
C ALA A 31 6.06 5.92 -4.23
N GLN A 32 4.78 6.15 -3.90
CA GLN A 32 4.34 7.35 -3.16
C GLN A 32 4.94 7.42 -1.75
N LEU A 33 5.16 6.27 -1.10
CA LEU A 33 5.88 6.18 0.18
C LEU A 33 7.41 6.29 0.03
N GLY A 34 7.93 6.55 -1.17
CA GLY A 34 9.37 6.64 -1.44
C GLY A 34 10.09 5.29 -1.36
N ARG A 35 9.38 4.17 -1.53
CA ARG A 35 9.91 2.80 -1.40
C ARG A 35 9.73 2.00 -2.69
N LYS A 36 10.59 1.00 -2.87
CA LYS A 36 10.42 -0.06 -3.90
C LYS A 36 10.12 -1.40 -3.21
N PRO A 37 9.24 -2.24 -3.75
CA PRO A 37 9.04 -3.59 -3.22
C PRO A 37 10.35 -4.40 -3.27
N LYS A 38 10.67 -5.14 -2.19
CA LYS A 38 11.86 -6.02 -2.14
C LYS A 38 11.51 -7.47 -2.48
N CYS A 39 10.88 -8.21 -1.55
CA CYS A 39 10.48 -9.61 -1.80
C CYS A 39 9.13 -9.77 -2.50
N GLY A 40 8.30 -8.71 -2.52
CA GLY A 40 6.99 -8.72 -3.17
C GLY A 40 5.87 -9.50 -2.46
N GLN A 41 6.18 -10.28 -1.42
CA GLN A 41 5.21 -11.16 -0.74
C GLN A 41 3.99 -10.43 -0.17
N CYS A 42 4.16 -9.17 0.22
CA CYS A 42 3.12 -8.32 0.77
C CYS A 42 2.25 -7.62 -0.30
N LEU A 43 2.60 -7.69 -1.59
CA LEU A 43 1.96 -6.87 -2.62
C LEU A 43 0.47 -7.21 -2.84
N SER A 44 0.10 -8.49 -2.81
CA SER A 44 -1.29 -8.91 -2.96
C SER A 44 -2.14 -8.41 -1.78
N PHE A 45 -1.62 -8.54 -0.55
CA PHE A 45 -2.31 -8.05 0.64
C PHE A 45 -2.40 -6.51 0.68
N ALA A 46 -1.30 -5.83 0.34
CA ALA A 46 -1.28 -4.37 0.23
C ALA A 46 -2.29 -3.86 -0.80
N ARG A 47 -2.44 -4.56 -1.95
CA ARG A 47 -3.47 -4.23 -2.96
C ARG A 47 -4.88 -4.31 -2.38
N ASN A 48 -5.18 -5.36 -1.61
CA ASN A 48 -6.51 -5.51 -1.00
C ASN A 48 -6.81 -4.37 -0.02
N ILE A 49 -5.85 -3.97 0.82
CA ILE A 49 -6.02 -2.82 1.73
C ILE A 49 -6.30 -1.52 0.95
N ILE A 50 -5.57 -1.30 -0.15
CA ILE A 50 -5.74 -0.10 -0.97
C ILE A 50 -7.11 -0.09 -1.63
N SER A 51 -7.54 -1.23 -2.21
CA SER A 51 -8.85 -1.34 -2.85
C SER A 51 -10.01 -1.18 -1.87
N ASP A 52 -9.89 -1.75 -0.67
CA ASP A 52 -10.86 -1.60 0.42
C ASP A 52 -11.01 -0.13 0.83
N ALA A 53 -9.89 0.57 1.02
CA ALA A 53 -9.88 1.98 1.42
C ALA A 53 -10.42 2.92 0.33
N ALA A 54 -10.19 2.61 -0.96
CA ALA A 54 -10.69 3.41 -2.07
C ALA A 54 -12.19 3.23 -2.32
N ALA A 55 -12.77 2.07 -2.00
CA ALA A 55 -14.20 1.83 -2.12
C ALA A 55 -15.04 2.50 -1.00
N THR A 56 -14.39 2.93 0.08
CA THR A 56 -15.03 3.55 1.25
C THR A 56 -14.81 5.07 1.36
N ALA A 57 -14.14 5.68 0.37
CA ALA A 57 -13.86 7.12 0.30
C ALA A 57 -14.82 7.84 -0.66
#